data_AF-A0A8T9Q8S2-F1
#
_entry.id   AF-A0A8T9Q8S2-F1
#
_cell.length_a   1.000
_cell.length_b   1.000
_cell.length_c   1.000
_cell.angle_alpha   90.00
_cell.angle_beta   90.00
_cell.angle_gamma   90.00
#
_symmetry.space_group_name_H-M   'P 1'
#
loop_
_entity.id
_entity.type
_entity.pdbx_description
1 polymer ?
#
loop_
_entity_poly.entity_id
_entity_poly.type
_entity_poly.pdbx_seq_one_letter_code
_entity_poly.pdbx_strand_id
1 'polypeptide(L)'
;MTTMAAESTLAELFAQKTDAELLYFAQNARRYPPALGAAAVRELQQRGLVPTELVEPHQPAVPPAAEQPWYQLAADTLGRLLWPSTSYFGTPLLLALNFLVFGLMVAAGVDAFQPRATDLISWGSNFSPLSLHQQPWRLLTSCFLHGGLTHLLLNSLALLFLGRLTEFLIGPLRLLLIYLLSGVGGSLTSAWWHTLGVNSVGASGAIFGLYGLLLALALTGAVPLSRQQRYGLFWLILLLVPSQLQAGLEGSGPTDNAAHLGGLLTGSLLGLLYALFTRKPAPVK
;
A
#
# COMPACT_ATOMS: atom_id res chain seq x y z
N MET A 1 -19.67 -54.11 14.59
CA MET A 1 -20.60 -54.61 13.54
C MET A 1 -21.04 -53.54 12.53
N THR A 2 -20.82 -52.24 12.76
CA THR A 2 -21.30 -51.14 11.90
C THR A 2 -20.36 -50.75 10.74
N THR A 3 -19.06 -51.03 10.81
CA THR A 3 -18.08 -50.61 9.79
C THR A 3 -18.09 -51.47 8.52
N MET A 4 -18.22 -52.80 8.65
CA MET A 4 -18.25 -53.70 7.49
C MET A 4 -19.48 -53.52 6.60
N ALA A 5 -20.64 -53.21 7.20
CA ALA A 5 -21.86 -52.93 6.44
C ALA A 5 -21.76 -51.63 5.63
N ALA A 6 -21.08 -50.61 6.15
CA ALA A 6 -20.88 -49.35 5.45
C ALA A 6 -19.91 -49.49 4.26
N GLU A 7 -18.88 -50.34 4.38
CA GLU A 7 -17.94 -50.60 3.29
C GLU A 7 -18.59 -51.39 2.14
N SER A 8 -19.46 -52.37 2.44
CA SER A 8 -20.18 -53.12 1.39
C SER A 8 -21.15 -52.24 0.61
N THR A 9 -21.85 -51.32 1.28
CA THR A 9 -22.79 -50.39 0.60
C THR A 9 -22.05 -49.39 -0.28
N LEU A 10 -20.87 -48.92 0.13
CA LEU A 10 -20.05 -48.02 -0.69
C LEU A 10 -19.49 -48.72 -1.92
N ALA A 11 -19.05 -49.97 -1.80
CA ALA A 11 -18.58 -50.75 -2.94
C ALA A 11 -19.68 -50.93 -4.00
N GLU A 12 -20.89 -51.29 -3.60
CA GLU A 12 -22.05 -51.42 -4.51
C GLU A 12 -22.40 -50.10 -5.21
N LEU A 13 -22.31 -48.98 -4.49
CA LEU A 13 -22.61 -47.66 -5.03
C LEU A 13 -21.56 -47.20 -6.05
N PHE A 14 -20.28 -47.50 -5.80
CA PHE A 14 -19.18 -47.13 -6.68
C PHE A 14 -19.06 -48.04 -7.89
N ALA A 15 -19.49 -49.30 -7.79
CA ALA A 15 -19.59 -50.22 -8.93
C ALA A 15 -20.53 -49.70 -10.04
N GLN A 16 -21.53 -48.88 -9.68
CA GLN A 16 -22.46 -48.28 -10.64
C GLN A 16 -21.97 -46.96 -11.24
N LYS A 17 -20.80 -46.44 -10.81
CA LYS A 17 -20.25 -45.17 -11.29
C LYS A 17 -19.43 -45.33 -12.56
N THR A 18 -19.41 -44.25 -13.34
CA THR A 18 -18.55 -44.15 -14.52
C THR A 18 -17.09 -43.95 -14.12
N ASP A 19 -16.16 -44.33 -15.00
CA ASP A 19 -14.72 -44.18 -14.74
C ASP A 19 -14.32 -42.71 -14.50
N ALA A 20 -14.98 -41.78 -15.18
CA ALA A 20 -14.76 -40.35 -14.99
C ALA A 20 -15.20 -39.86 -13.60
N GLU A 21 -16.34 -40.33 -13.10
CA GLU A 21 -16.80 -40.01 -11.74
C GLU A 21 -15.84 -40.60 -10.70
N LEU A 22 -15.42 -41.84 -10.89
CA LEU A 22 -14.46 -42.52 -10.01
C LEU A 22 -13.12 -41.76 -9.95
N LEU A 23 -12.59 -41.36 -11.12
CA LEU A 23 -11.36 -40.58 -11.22
C LEU A 23 -11.51 -39.21 -10.55
N TYR A 24 -12.65 -38.56 -10.71
CA TYR A 24 -12.95 -37.30 -10.03
C TYR A 24 -12.91 -37.44 -8.50
N PHE A 25 -13.55 -38.48 -7.96
CA PHE A 25 -13.53 -38.75 -6.51
C PHE A 25 -12.12 -39.09 -6.01
N ALA A 26 -11.35 -39.88 -6.76
CA ALA A 26 -9.97 -40.21 -6.42
C ALA A 26 -9.05 -38.98 -6.39
N GLN A 27 -9.11 -38.12 -7.41
CA GLN A 27 -8.30 -36.89 -7.47
C GLN A 27 -8.68 -35.86 -6.40
N ASN A 28 -9.94 -35.84 -5.98
CA ASN A 28 -10.45 -34.89 -4.99
C ASN A 28 -10.68 -35.52 -3.61
N ALA A 29 -10.06 -36.66 -3.31
CA ALA A 29 -10.32 -37.44 -2.09
C ALA A 29 -10.18 -36.62 -0.80
N ARG A 30 -9.31 -35.60 -0.77
CA ARG A 30 -9.14 -34.68 0.37
C ARG A 30 -10.37 -33.84 0.72
N ARG A 31 -11.34 -33.73 -0.20
CA ARG A 31 -12.59 -32.97 -0.01
C ARG A 31 -13.73 -33.82 0.57
N TYR A 32 -13.53 -35.13 0.69
CA TYR A 32 -14.56 -36.09 1.09
C TYR A 32 -14.09 -36.93 2.28
N PRO A 33 -14.99 -37.64 2.98
CA PRO A 33 -14.61 -38.61 3.99
C PRO A 33 -13.60 -39.64 3.42
N PRO A 34 -12.55 -40.03 4.16
CA PRO A 34 -11.49 -40.90 3.66
C PRO A 34 -11.97 -42.22 3.05
N ALA A 35 -13.04 -42.80 3.62
CA ALA A 35 -13.65 -44.03 3.12
C ALA A 35 -14.17 -43.91 1.68
N LEU A 36 -14.63 -42.72 1.27
CA LEU A 36 -15.23 -42.46 -0.04
C LEU A 36 -14.15 -42.35 -1.13
N GLY A 37 -13.06 -41.64 -0.82
CA GLY A 37 -11.88 -41.60 -1.69
C GLY A 37 -11.24 -42.98 -1.83
N ALA A 38 -11.13 -43.74 -0.74
CA ALA A 38 -10.59 -45.10 -0.77
C ALA A 38 -11.49 -46.07 -1.56
N ALA A 39 -12.82 -45.94 -1.48
CA ALA A 39 -13.75 -46.75 -2.29
C ALA A 39 -13.62 -46.44 -3.79
N ALA A 40 -13.47 -45.17 -4.16
CA ALA A 40 -13.23 -44.77 -5.56
C ALA A 40 -11.94 -45.37 -6.13
N VAL A 41 -10.86 -45.30 -5.36
CA VAL A 41 -9.56 -45.87 -5.76
C VAL A 41 -9.63 -47.39 -5.87
N ARG A 42 -10.27 -48.07 -4.91
CA ARG A 42 -10.46 -49.53 -4.93
C ARG A 42 -11.24 -50.00 -6.17
N GLU A 43 -12.31 -49.29 -6.53
CA GLU A 43 -13.11 -49.60 -7.72
C GLU A 43 -12.29 -49.36 -9.01
N LEU A 44 -11.52 -48.27 -9.10
CA LEU A 44 -10.60 -48.03 -10.23
C LEU A 44 -9.53 -49.12 -10.36
N GLN A 45 -9.01 -49.63 -9.24
CA GLN A 45 -8.06 -50.75 -9.20
C GLN A 45 -8.72 -52.05 -9.64
N GLN A 46 -9.96 -52.34 -9.20
CA GLN A 46 -10.72 -53.50 -9.63
C GLN A 46 -10.99 -53.50 -11.14
N ARG A 47 -11.19 -52.31 -11.73
CA ARG A 47 -11.36 -52.12 -13.18
C ARG A 47 -10.05 -52.14 -13.97
N GLY A 48 -8.90 -52.23 -13.30
CA GLY A 48 -7.58 -52.19 -13.93
C GLY A 48 -7.20 -50.82 -14.50
N LEU A 49 -7.89 -49.74 -14.08
CA LEU A 49 -7.62 -48.37 -14.52
C LEU A 49 -6.52 -47.68 -13.70
N VAL A 50 -6.28 -48.17 -12.49
CA VAL A 50 -5.23 -47.69 -11.58
C VAL A 50 -4.43 -48.90 -11.09
N PRO A 51 -3.08 -48.85 -11.06
CA PRO A 51 -2.27 -49.93 -10.50
C PRO A 51 -2.62 -50.24 -9.03
N THR A 52 -2.57 -51.52 -8.66
CA THR A 52 -2.83 -51.97 -7.27
C THR A 52 -1.80 -51.41 -6.28
N GLU A 53 -0.58 -51.21 -6.77
CA GLU A 53 0.47 -50.46 -6.07
C GLU A 53 0.49 -49.03 -6.61
N LEU A 54 -0.05 -48.10 -5.83
CA LEU A 54 0.17 -46.68 -6.10
C LEU A 54 1.64 -46.39 -5.84
N VAL A 55 2.38 -46.10 -6.91
CA VAL A 55 3.70 -45.47 -6.78
C VAL A 55 3.44 -44.12 -6.13
N GLU A 56 3.70 -44.01 -4.82
CA GLU A 56 3.82 -42.73 -4.14
C GLU A 56 4.73 -41.87 -5.03
N PRO A 57 4.24 -40.73 -5.57
CA PRO A 57 5.10 -39.87 -6.34
C PRO A 57 6.31 -39.58 -5.47
N HIS A 58 7.50 -39.95 -5.97
CA HIS A 58 8.75 -39.67 -5.28
C HIS A 58 8.83 -38.16 -5.17
N GLN A 59 8.33 -37.61 -4.06
CA GLN A 59 8.56 -36.23 -3.70
C GLN A 59 10.04 -36.22 -3.36
N PRO A 60 10.92 -35.65 -4.21
CA PRO A 60 12.28 -35.43 -3.78
C PRO A 60 12.18 -34.70 -2.45
N ALA A 61 12.82 -35.24 -1.41
CA ALA A 61 12.81 -34.62 -0.09
C ALA A 61 13.16 -33.16 -0.30
N VAL A 62 12.22 -32.25 -0.02
CA VAL A 62 12.49 -30.82 -0.07
C VAL A 62 13.61 -30.63 0.95
N PRO A 63 14.85 -30.30 0.54
CA PRO A 63 15.91 -30.10 1.49
C PRO A 63 15.41 -29.06 2.50
N PRO A 64 15.64 -29.25 3.81
CA PRO A 64 15.20 -28.28 4.80
C PRO A 64 15.67 -26.92 4.33
N ALA A 65 14.73 -25.97 4.21
CA ALA A 65 15.03 -24.64 3.71
C ALA A 65 16.22 -24.12 4.51
N ALA A 66 17.36 -23.91 3.84
CA ALA A 66 18.53 -23.36 4.50
C ALA A 66 18.09 -22.07 5.17
N GLU A 67 18.22 -21.99 6.50
CA GLU A 67 17.82 -20.80 7.24
C GLU A 67 18.61 -19.62 6.67
N GLN A 68 17.93 -18.76 5.93
CA GLN A 68 18.58 -17.57 5.38
C GLN A 68 18.98 -16.69 6.56
N PRO A 69 20.23 -16.22 6.62
CA PRO A 69 20.64 -15.31 7.67
C PRO A 69 19.76 -14.06 7.69
N TRP A 70 19.41 -13.58 8.89
CA TRP A 70 18.49 -12.45 9.06
C TRP A 70 18.93 -11.18 8.29
N TYR A 71 20.24 -10.99 8.07
CA TYR A 71 20.75 -9.85 7.31
C TYR A 71 20.46 -9.95 5.81
N GLN A 72 20.39 -11.15 5.24
CA GLN A 72 20.02 -11.35 3.83
C GLN A 72 18.52 -11.09 3.65
N LEU A 73 17.70 -11.61 4.57
CA LEU A 73 16.27 -11.33 4.60
C LEU A 73 16.00 -9.82 4.77
N ALA A 74 16.75 -9.16 5.65
CA ALA A 74 16.66 -7.72 5.84
C ALA A 74 17.11 -6.94 4.59
N ALA A 75 18.25 -7.31 3.98
CA ALA A 75 18.75 -6.69 2.77
C ALA A 75 17.80 -6.85 1.59
N ASP A 76 17.22 -8.04 1.39
CA ASP A 76 16.24 -8.31 0.35
C ASP A 76 14.94 -7.52 0.57
N THR A 77 14.49 -7.45 1.83
CA THR A 77 13.30 -6.68 2.20
C THR A 77 13.52 -5.20 1.98
N LEU A 78 14.66 -4.65 2.41
CA LEU A 78 15.05 -3.26 2.19
C LEU A 78 15.24 -2.95 0.71
N GLY A 79 15.85 -3.86 -0.04
CA GLY A 79 16.02 -3.75 -1.49
C GLY A 79 14.67 -3.64 -2.19
N ARG A 80 13.72 -4.53 -1.89
CA ARG A 80 12.35 -4.46 -2.43
C ARG A 80 11.55 -3.26 -1.94
N LEU A 81 11.96 -2.68 -0.81
CA LEU A 81 11.32 -1.51 -0.20
C LEU A 81 11.77 -0.20 -0.86
N LEU A 82 13.06 -0.08 -1.17
CA LEU A 82 13.68 1.16 -1.60
C LEU A 82 14.03 1.19 -3.09
N TRP A 83 14.28 0.03 -3.70
CA TRP A 83 14.76 -0.03 -5.08
C TRP A 83 13.63 0.08 -6.09
N PRO A 84 13.73 0.98 -7.08
CA PRO A 84 12.70 1.15 -8.08
C PRO A 84 12.62 -0.07 -9.01
N SER A 85 11.40 -0.41 -9.41
CA SER A 85 11.09 -1.39 -10.46
C SER A 85 10.13 -0.77 -11.49
N THR A 86 9.89 -1.47 -12.60
CA THR A 86 8.96 -1.00 -13.64
C THR A 86 7.55 -0.76 -13.12
N SER A 87 7.13 -1.46 -12.06
CA SER A 87 5.83 -1.30 -11.41
C SER A 87 5.88 -0.54 -10.08
N TYR A 88 7.08 -0.14 -9.61
CA TYR A 88 7.29 0.52 -8.33
C TYR A 88 8.41 1.58 -8.46
N PHE A 89 8.10 2.76 -8.96
CA PHE A 89 9.08 3.85 -9.13
C PHE A 89 8.60 5.20 -8.60
N GLY A 90 7.31 5.39 -8.34
CA GLY A 90 6.74 6.65 -7.88
C GLY A 90 7.23 7.03 -6.49
N THR A 91 7.13 6.11 -5.53
CA THR A 91 7.58 6.34 -4.15
C THR A 91 9.10 6.53 -4.07
N PRO A 92 9.95 5.66 -4.67
CA PRO A 92 11.39 5.89 -4.71
C PRO A 92 11.78 7.22 -5.36
N LEU A 93 11.09 7.63 -6.44
CA LEU A 93 11.34 8.90 -7.10
C LEU A 93 11.05 10.09 -6.17
N LEU A 94 9.90 10.11 -5.51
CA LEU A 94 9.55 11.18 -4.58
C LEU A 94 10.52 11.27 -3.40
N LEU A 95 10.92 10.12 -2.85
CA LEU A 95 11.96 10.07 -1.81
C LEU A 95 13.28 10.63 -2.32
N ALA A 96 13.76 10.15 -3.48
CA ALA A 96 15.00 10.62 -4.08
C ALA A 96 14.99 12.14 -4.31
N LEU A 97 13.87 12.70 -4.78
CA LEU A 97 13.71 14.14 -4.96
C LEU A 97 13.78 14.90 -3.62
N ASN A 98 13.11 14.42 -2.57
CA ASN A 98 13.17 15.04 -1.25
C ASN A 98 14.60 15.06 -0.68
N PHE A 99 15.30 13.93 -0.75
CA PHE A 99 16.69 13.83 -0.29
C PHE A 99 17.65 14.65 -1.15
N LEU A 100 17.46 14.67 -2.48
CA LEU A 100 18.28 15.46 -3.40
C LEU A 100 18.13 16.96 -3.11
N VAL A 101 16.90 17.46 -3.05
CA VAL A 101 16.65 18.89 -2.80
C VAL A 101 17.20 19.30 -1.43
N PHE A 102 16.97 18.50 -0.39
CA PHE A 102 17.53 18.78 0.92
C PHE A 102 19.06 18.75 0.93
N GLY A 103 19.68 17.77 0.26
CA GLY A 103 21.14 17.71 0.11
C GLY A 103 21.71 18.93 -0.61
N LEU A 104 21.03 19.43 -1.65
CA LEU A 104 21.39 20.65 -2.35
C LEU A 104 21.26 21.90 -1.47
N MET A 105 20.21 21.99 -0.63
CA MET A 105 20.07 23.06 0.35
C MET A 105 21.26 23.10 1.31
N VAL A 106 21.61 21.95 1.89
CA VAL A 106 22.74 21.84 2.83
C VAL A 106 24.06 22.16 2.13
N ALA A 107 24.28 21.65 0.91
CA ALA A 107 25.47 21.95 0.12
C ALA A 107 25.61 23.45 -0.23
N ALA A 108 24.48 24.16 -0.35
CA ALA A 108 24.46 25.62 -0.57
C ALA A 108 24.58 26.45 0.73
N GLY A 109 24.78 25.81 1.88
CA GLY A 109 25.03 26.49 3.16
C GLY A 109 23.79 26.68 4.05
N VAL A 110 22.66 26.04 3.74
CA VAL A 110 21.51 26.01 4.65
C VAL A 110 21.79 25.06 5.82
N ASP A 111 21.52 25.49 7.04
CA ASP A 111 21.70 24.64 8.23
C ASP A 111 20.81 23.38 8.16
N ALA A 112 21.40 22.20 8.37
CA ALA A 112 20.70 20.94 8.21
C ALA A 112 19.68 20.63 9.32
N PHE A 113 19.75 21.30 10.47
CA PHE A 113 18.91 21.01 11.62
C PHE A 113 17.92 22.15 11.91
N GLN A 114 18.36 23.39 11.73
CA GLN A 114 17.60 24.61 11.99
C GLN A 114 17.78 25.63 10.86
N PRO A 115 17.26 25.36 9.64
CA PRO A 115 17.25 26.33 8.55
C PRO A 115 16.63 27.66 8.98
N ARG A 116 17.22 28.79 8.57
CA ARG A 116 16.59 30.10 8.81
C ARG A 116 15.38 30.26 7.89
N ALA A 117 14.38 30.99 8.36
CA ALA A 117 13.19 31.30 7.56
C ALA A 117 13.53 31.93 6.19
N THR A 118 14.53 32.81 6.16
CA THR A 118 15.01 33.47 4.93
C THR A 118 15.62 32.49 3.93
N ASP A 119 16.29 31.44 4.42
CA ASP A 119 16.89 30.42 3.56
C ASP A 119 15.80 29.56 2.91
N LEU A 120 14.75 29.21 3.66
CA LEU A 120 13.60 28.48 3.11
C LEU A 120 12.86 29.32 2.05
N ILE A 121 12.69 30.62 2.30
CA ILE A 121 12.06 31.53 1.33
C ILE A 121 12.90 31.64 0.05
N SER A 122 14.22 31.77 0.15
CA SER A 122 15.10 31.86 -1.02
C SER A 122 15.07 30.58 -1.85
N TRP A 123 14.93 29.42 -1.20
CA TRP A 123 14.81 28.11 -1.84
C TRP A 123 13.43 27.79 -2.42
N GLY A 124 12.43 28.64 -2.20
CA GLY A 124 11.10 28.47 -2.81
C GLY A 124 10.04 27.89 -1.89
N SER A 125 10.12 28.13 -0.58
CA SER A 125 9.05 27.79 0.36
C SER A 125 7.73 28.46 -0.03
N ASN A 126 6.63 27.87 0.43
CA ASN A 126 5.31 28.45 0.26
C ASN A 126 5.18 29.65 1.20
N PHE A 127 5.33 30.84 0.61
CA PHE A 127 5.26 32.11 1.30
C PHE A 127 4.15 32.95 0.70
N SER A 128 3.01 33.06 1.40
CA SER A 128 1.75 33.58 0.83
C SER A 128 1.88 34.91 0.06
N PRO A 129 2.65 35.93 0.52
CA PRO A 129 2.84 37.17 -0.24
C PRO A 129 3.53 36.98 -1.60
N LEU A 130 4.38 35.96 -1.74
CA LEU A 130 5.05 35.63 -3.00
C LEU A 130 4.27 34.59 -3.80
N SER A 131 3.77 33.53 -3.16
CA SER A 131 3.12 32.39 -3.81
C SER A 131 1.84 32.77 -4.56
N LEU A 132 1.00 33.65 -3.99
CA LEU A 132 -0.32 33.97 -4.58
C LEU A 132 -0.26 34.97 -5.75
N HIS A 133 0.87 35.63 -5.95
CA HIS A 133 0.98 36.73 -6.92
C HIS A 133 2.13 36.53 -7.90
N GLN A 134 3.35 36.50 -7.39
CA GLN A 134 4.56 36.63 -8.21
C GLN A 134 5.19 35.27 -8.53
N GLN A 135 5.04 34.31 -7.63
CA GLN A 135 5.85 33.09 -7.61
C GLN A 135 5.02 31.81 -7.39
N PRO A 136 4.03 31.50 -8.26
CA PRO A 136 3.10 30.38 -8.05
C PRO A 136 3.77 29.00 -8.07
N TRP A 137 4.96 28.88 -8.66
CA TRP A 137 5.75 27.64 -8.60
C TRP A 137 6.09 27.22 -7.17
N ARG A 138 6.10 28.16 -6.22
CA ARG A 138 6.28 27.91 -4.77
C ARG A 138 5.26 26.95 -4.20
N LEU A 139 4.05 26.92 -4.76
CA LEU A 139 3.00 26.01 -4.33
C LEU A 139 3.39 24.54 -4.53
N LEU A 140 4.22 24.27 -5.54
CA LEU A 140 4.72 22.93 -5.84
C LEU A 140 6.10 22.69 -5.23
N THR A 141 7.04 23.64 -5.35
CA THR A 141 8.42 23.45 -4.89
C THR A 141 8.51 23.31 -3.38
N SER A 142 7.62 23.97 -2.62
CA SER A 142 7.53 23.85 -1.16
C SER A 142 7.35 22.40 -0.68
N CYS A 143 6.73 21.54 -1.50
CA CYS A 143 6.47 20.14 -1.17
C CYS A 143 7.76 19.30 -1.08
N PHE A 144 8.89 19.80 -1.60
CA PHE A 144 10.17 19.09 -1.62
C PHE A 144 11.20 19.72 -0.67
N LEU A 145 10.93 20.91 -0.13
CA LEU A 145 11.76 21.58 0.86
C LEU A 145 11.46 21.05 2.26
N HIS A 146 12.45 21.02 3.14
CA HIS A 146 12.26 20.55 4.52
C HIS A 146 12.96 21.48 5.50
N GLY A 147 12.24 21.82 6.58
CA GLY A 147 12.70 22.69 7.67
C GLY A 147 13.67 22.01 8.65
N GLY A 148 14.54 21.13 8.16
CA GLY A 148 15.54 20.39 8.95
C GLY A 148 15.48 18.88 8.76
N LEU A 149 16.53 18.20 9.23
CA LEU A 149 16.74 16.76 9.01
C LEU A 149 15.64 15.91 9.64
N THR A 150 15.23 16.18 10.87
CA THR A 150 14.13 15.45 11.54
C THR A 150 12.84 15.55 10.75
N HIS A 151 12.54 16.75 10.22
CA HIS A 151 11.35 16.99 9.41
C HIS A 151 11.41 16.19 8.08
N LEU A 152 12.57 16.12 7.42
CA LEU A 152 12.78 15.27 6.24
C LEU A 152 12.59 13.78 6.55
N LEU A 153 13.20 13.28 7.63
CA LEU A 153 13.15 11.86 7.96
C LEU A 153 11.74 11.39 8.31
N LEU A 154 10.99 12.17 9.09
CA LEU A 154 9.60 11.85 9.44
C LEU A 154 8.68 11.85 8.21
N ASN A 155 8.81 12.83 7.32
CA ASN A 155 8.06 12.83 6.06
C ASN A 155 8.45 11.68 5.15
N SER A 156 9.75 11.37 5.06
CA SER A 156 10.26 10.26 4.23
C SER A 156 9.75 8.92 4.74
N LEU A 157 9.68 8.72 6.06
CA LEU A 157 9.11 7.51 6.66
C LEU A 157 7.62 7.39 6.34
N ALA A 158 6.86 8.46 6.54
CA ALA A 158 5.42 8.48 6.22
C ALA A 158 5.17 8.24 4.73
N LEU A 159 5.94 8.89 3.86
CA LEU A 159 5.87 8.73 2.41
C LEU A 159 6.26 7.31 1.98
N LEU A 160 7.24 6.69 2.63
CA LEU A 160 7.63 5.32 2.31
C LEU A 160 6.47 4.35 2.56
N PHE A 161 5.80 4.45 3.70
CA PHE A 161 4.68 3.57 4.04
C PHE A 161 3.43 3.86 3.19
N LEU A 162 2.99 5.12 3.16
CA LEU A 162 1.76 5.52 2.48
C LEU A 162 1.92 5.56 0.96
N GLY A 163 3.07 6.01 0.48
CA GLY A 163 3.44 6.00 -0.93
C GLY A 163 3.46 4.57 -1.45
N ARG A 164 4.14 3.64 -0.77
CA ARG A 164 4.17 2.23 -1.19
C ARG A 164 2.79 1.60 -1.22
N LEU A 165 1.98 1.81 -0.16
CA LEU A 165 0.62 1.29 -0.12
C LEU A 165 -0.23 1.85 -1.28
N THR A 166 -0.19 3.17 -1.47
CA THR A 166 -0.92 3.84 -2.54
C THR A 166 -0.46 3.37 -3.91
N GLU A 167 0.85 3.31 -4.15
CA GLU A 167 1.44 2.86 -5.41
C GLU A 167 1.06 1.42 -5.75
N PHE A 168 1.04 0.54 -4.75
CA PHE A 168 0.56 -0.82 -4.91
C PHE A 168 -0.92 -0.87 -5.33
N LEU A 169 -1.75 0.04 -4.80
CA LEU A 169 -3.20 0.04 -5.04
C LEU A 169 -3.61 0.67 -6.39
N ILE A 170 -2.94 1.75 -6.81
CA ILE A 170 -3.36 2.55 -7.97
C ILE A 170 -2.27 2.73 -9.04
N GLY A 171 -1.05 2.27 -8.77
CA GLY A 171 0.10 2.36 -9.66
C GLY A 171 0.93 3.66 -9.52
N PRO A 172 2.17 3.65 -10.03
CA PRO A 172 3.16 4.73 -9.86
C PRO A 172 2.69 6.09 -10.39
N LEU A 173 2.18 6.13 -11.63
CA LEU A 173 1.81 7.39 -12.28
C LEU A 173 0.65 8.10 -11.57
N ARG A 174 -0.32 7.32 -11.08
CA ARG A 174 -1.47 7.88 -10.36
C ARG A 174 -1.08 8.33 -8.96
N LEU A 175 -0.18 7.60 -8.28
CA LEU A 175 0.46 8.07 -7.06
C LEU A 175 1.10 9.45 -7.29
N LEU A 176 1.97 9.58 -8.30
CA LEU A 176 2.69 10.83 -8.57
C LEU A 176 1.71 11.98 -8.83
N LEU A 177 0.72 11.78 -9.71
CA LEU A 177 -0.26 12.81 -10.03
C LEU A 177 -1.04 13.26 -8.78
N ILE A 178 -1.56 12.31 -8.01
CA ILE A 178 -2.36 12.63 -6.82
C ILE A 178 -1.49 13.30 -5.75
N TYR A 179 -0.27 12.81 -5.53
CA TYR A 179 0.67 13.42 -4.59
C TYR A 179 0.94 14.88 -4.95
N LEU A 180 1.29 15.18 -6.21
CA LEU A 180 1.61 16.53 -6.65
C LEU A 180 0.38 17.46 -6.57
N LEU A 181 -0.79 17.00 -7.04
CA LEU A 181 -2.03 17.78 -6.97
C LEU A 181 -2.46 18.05 -5.53
N SER A 182 -2.37 17.06 -4.64
CA SER A 182 -2.65 17.24 -3.22
C SER A 182 -1.65 18.17 -2.54
N GLY A 183 -0.37 18.12 -2.92
CA GLY A 183 0.64 19.07 -2.46
C GLY A 183 0.29 20.50 -2.84
N VAL A 184 -0.06 20.75 -4.10
CA VAL A 184 -0.52 22.06 -4.58
C VAL A 184 -1.81 22.49 -3.88
N GLY A 185 -2.78 21.58 -3.72
CA GLY A 185 -4.02 21.85 -3.00
C GLY A 185 -3.78 22.25 -1.54
N GLY A 186 -2.88 21.55 -0.85
CA GLY A 186 -2.43 21.91 0.49
C GLY A 186 -1.76 23.28 0.53
N SER A 187 -0.78 23.54 -0.34
CA SER A 187 -0.10 24.83 -0.43
C SER A 187 -1.07 25.99 -0.72
N LEU A 188 -2.07 25.78 -1.57
CA LEU A 188 -3.11 26.77 -1.86
C LEU A 188 -3.98 27.05 -0.63
N THR A 189 -4.46 26.00 0.05
CA THR A 189 -5.26 26.16 1.29
C THR A 189 -4.46 26.89 2.37
N SER A 190 -3.20 26.54 2.56
CA SER A 190 -2.30 27.23 3.49
C SER A 190 -2.10 28.70 3.12
N ALA A 191 -1.79 29.00 1.86
CA ALA A 191 -1.55 30.37 1.42
C ALA A 191 -2.81 31.24 1.53
N TRP A 192 -3.99 30.66 1.28
CA TRP A 192 -5.28 31.33 1.45
C TRP A 192 -5.64 31.55 2.93
N TRP A 193 -5.32 30.60 3.80
CA TRP A 193 -5.61 30.70 5.24
C TRP A 193 -4.70 31.71 5.94
N HIS A 194 -3.42 31.75 5.58
CA HIS A 194 -2.40 32.58 6.21
C HIS A 194 -2.08 33.82 5.36
N THR A 195 -3.06 34.70 5.18
CA THR A 195 -2.95 35.89 4.33
C THR A 195 -1.91 36.91 4.80
N LEU A 196 -1.53 36.90 6.09
CA LEU A 196 -0.50 37.78 6.67
C LEU A 196 0.93 37.24 6.54
N GLY A 197 1.13 36.12 5.87
CA GLY A 197 2.42 35.45 5.73
C GLY A 197 2.46 34.14 6.49
N VAL A 198 2.80 33.08 5.76
CA VAL A 198 3.23 31.77 6.30
C VAL A 198 4.54 31.41 5.63
N ASN A 199 5.45 30.72 6.31
CA ASN A 199 6.61 30.12 5.68
C ASN A 199 6.48 28.59 5.80
N SER A 200 5.84 27.98 4.80
CA SER A 200 5.49 26.56 4.84
C SER A 200 6.35 25.75 3.88
N VAL A 201 6.86 24.62 4.38
CA VAL A 201 7.68 23.66 3.65
C VAL A 201 7.30 22.24 4.06
N GLY A 202 7.56 21.27 3.20
CA GLY A 202 7.48 19.86 3.51
C GLY A 202 6.51 19.09 2.63
N ALA A 203 6.81 17.80 2.48
CA ALA A 203 5.97 16.83 1.78
C ALA A 203 4.62 16.57 2.46
N SER A 204 4.44 17.01 3.71
CA SER A 204 3.33 16.59 4.56
C SER A 204 1.94 16.92 4.00
N GLY A 205 1.74 18.06 3.33
CA GLY A 205 0.47 18.37 2.66
C GLY A 205 0.11 17.33 1.58
N ALA A 206 1.08 16.94 0.75
CA ALA A 206 0.91 15.89 -0.25
C ALA A 206 0.67 14.52 0.38
N ILE A 207 1.36 14.20 1.48
CA ILE A 207 1.17 12.97 2.26
C ILE A 207 -0.24 12.91 2.87
N PHE A 208 -0.77 14.02 3.38
CA PHE A 208 -2.17 14.13 3.79
C PHE A 208 -3.14 13.89 2.64
N GLY A 209 -2.76 14.28 1.42
CA GLY A 209 -3.43 13.83 0.20
C GLY A 209 -3.51 12.32 0.05
N LEU A 210 -2.43 11.60 0.34
CA LEU A 210 -2.43 10.13 0.30
C LEU A 210 -3.36 9.55 1.36
N TYR A 211 -3.40 10.11 2.58
CA TYR A 211 -4.40 9.72 3.58
C TYR A 211 -5.83 9.91 3.05
N GLY A 212 -6.12 11.05 2.42
CA GLY A 212 -7.45 11.35 1.87
C GLY A 212 -7.86 10.41 0.76
N LEU A 213 -6.93 10.12 -0.16
CA LEU A 213 -7.11 9.13 -1.22
C LEU A 213 -7.43 7.75 -0.61
N LEU A 214 -6.60 7.27 0.31
CA LEU A 214 -6.77 5.96 0.93
C LEU A 214 -8.10 5.86 1.71
N LEU A 215 -8.53 6.96 2.34
CA LEU A 215 -9.85 7.04 2.99
C LEU A 215 -10.98 6.88 1.97
N ALA A 216 -10.91 7.61 0.85
CA ALA A 216 -11.89 7.49 -0.23
C ALA A 216 -11.91 6.06 -0.81
N LEU A 217 -10.75 5.41 -0.98
CA LEU A 217 -10.67 4.02 -1.45
C LEU A 217 -11.27 3.03 -0.46
N ALA A 218 -11.03 3.23 0.85
CA ALA A 218 -11.62 2.41 1.90
C ALA A 218 -13.15 2.51 1.93
N LEU A 219 -13.70 3.71 1.69
CA LEU A 219 -15.15 3.97 1.69
C LEU A 219 -15.85 3.48 0.40
N THR A 220 -15.20 3.63 -0.76
CA THR A 220 -15.81 3.34 -2.07
C THR A 220 -15.64 1.88 -2.52
N GLY A 221 -14.59 1.20 -2.04
CA GLY A 221 -14.23 -0.13 -2.52
C GLY A 221 -13.73 -0.15 -3.98
N ALA A 222 -13.16 0.96 -4.45
CA ALA A 222 -12.65 1.10 -5.82
C ALA A 222 -11.41 0.24 -6.14
N VAL A 223 -10.81 -0.37 -5.11
CA VAL A 223 -9.65 -1.26 -5.20
C VAL A 223 -9.97 -2.63 -4.60
N PRO A 224 -9.29 -3.71 -5.02
CA PRO A 224 -9.60 -5.08 -4.61
C PRO A 224 -9.10 -5.41 -3.18
N LEU A 225 -9.56 -4.63 -2.20
CA LEU A 225 -9.32 -4.86 -0.78
C LEU A 225 -10.48 -5.64 -0.18
N SER A 226 -10.17 -6.63 0.66
CA SER A 226 -11.15 -7.35 1.46
C SER A 226 -11.88 -6.38 2.41
N ARG A 227 -13.08 -6.76 2.86
CA ARG A 227 -13.85 -5.94 3.81
C ARG A 227 -13.03 -5.64 5.09
N GLN A 228 -12.30 -6.63 5.60
CA GLN A 228 -11.42 -6.47 6.76
C GLN A 228 -10.27 -5.50 6.48
N GLN A 229 -9.63 -5.59 5.32
CA GLN A 229 -8.55 -4.67 4.94
C GLN A 229 -9.06 -3.23 4.82
N ARG A 230 -10.25 -3.01 4.26
CA ARG A 230 -10.86 -1.66 4.19
C ARG A 230 -11.16 -1.09 5.57
N TYR A 231 -11.70 -1.90 6.50
CA TYR A 231 -11.90 -1.46 7.88
C TYR A 231 -10.59 -1.14 8.59
N GLY A 232 -9.57 -1.99 8.41
CA GLY A 232 -8.24 -1.73 8.96
C GLY A 232 -7.64 -0.43 8.45
N LEU A 233 -7.72 -0.18 7.14
CA LEU A 233 -7.26 1.07 6.52
C LEU A 233 -8.04 2.28 7.03
N PHE A 234 -9.38 2.19 7.11
CA PHE A 234 -10.22 3.26 7.64
C PHE A 234 -9.84 3.64 9.08
N TRP A 235 -9.71 2.65 9.96
CA TRP A 235 -9.34 2.90 11.36
C TRP A 235 -7.91 3.38 11.52
N LEU A 236 -6.98 2.88 10.72
CA LEU A 236 -5.60 3.39 10.69
C LEU A 236 -5.58 4.89 10.36
N ILE A 237 -6.32 5.30 9.34
CA ILE A 237 -6.40 6.72 8.94
C ILE A 237 -7.06 7.56 10.04
N LEU A 238 -8.16 7.08 10.63
CA LEU A 238 -8.83 7.78 11.74
C LEU A 238 -7.96 7.92 12.99
N LEU A 239 -6.99 7.02 13.20
CA LEU A 239 -6.05 7.12 14.31
C LEU A 239 -4.90 8.09 13.98
N LEU A 240 -4.33 8.01 12.79
CA LEU A 240 -3.12 8.74 12.42
C LEU A 240 -3.38 10.20 12.04
N VAL A 241 -4.48 10.51 11.35
CA VAL A 241 -4.76 11.88 10.90
C VAL A 241 -4.96 12.85 12.08
N PRO A 242 -5.81 12.54 13.09
CA PRO A 242 -6.00 13.45 14.22
C PRO A 242 -4.74 13.65 15.07
N SER A 243 -3.94 12.60 15.30
CA SER A 243 -2.70 12.71 16.08
C SER A 243 -1.66 13.62 15.41
N GLN A 244 -1.59 13.59 14.08
CA GLN A 244 -0.70 14.47 13.30
C GLN A 244 -1.21 15.92 13.27
N LEU A 245 -2.53 16.15 13.23
CA LEU A 245 -3.12 17.50 13.29
C LEU A 245 -3.04 18.13 14.67
N GLN A 246 -3.06 17.31 15.74
CA GLN A 246 -2.92 17.78 17.12
C GLN A 246 -1.62 18.59 17.31
N ALA A 247 -0.52 18.15 16.70
CA ALA A 247 0.77 18.82 16.77
C ALA A 247 0.76 20.27 16.25
N GLY A 248 -0.15 20.62 15.32
CA GLY A 248 -0.31 21.99 14.84
C GLY A 248 -1.26 22.86 15.69
N LEU A 249 -2.08 22.25 16.56
CA LEU A 249 -2.99 23.00 17.46
C LEU A 249 -2.26 23.57 18.68
N GLU A 250 -1.08 23.04 19.00
CA GLU A 250 -0.24 23.49 20.14
C GLU A 250 0.47 24.83 19.89
N GLY A 251 0.17 25.50 18.76
CA GLY A 251 0.40 26.94 18.53
C GLY A 251 1.85 27.40 18.39
N SER A 252 2.82 26.50 18.52
CA SER A 252 4.26 26.82 18.57
C SER A 252 5.14 25.93 17.69
N GLY A 253 4.54 24.96 16.98
CA GLY A 253 5.27 24.02 16.14
C GLY A 253 5.39 24.46 14.67
N PRO A 254 6.34 23.88 13.91
CA PRO A 254 6.53 24.13 12.48
C PRO A 254 5.43 23.52 11.57
N THR A 255 4.29 23.14 12.14
CA THR A 255 3.25 22.32 11.49
C THR A 255 2.15 23.19 10.91
N ASP A 256 1.97 23.09 9.59
CA ASP A 256 0.94 23.83 8.85
C ASP A 256 -0.33 22.98 8.68
N ASN A 257 -1.26 23.12 9.63
CA ASN A 257 -2.52 22.38 9.61
C ASN A 257 -3.44 22.78 8.44
N ALA A 258 -3.33 24.01 7.93
CA ALA A 258 -4.10 24.43 6.76
C ALA A 258 -3.64 23.68 5.50
N ALA A 259 -2.32 23.49 5.34
CA ALA A 259 -1.77 22.66 4.28
C ALA A 259 -2.20 21.19 4.41
N HIS A 260 -2.20 20.64 5.62
CA HIS A 260 -2.64 19.26 5.88
C HIS A 260 -4.11 19.05 5.52
N LEU A 261 -4.99 19.96 5.95
CA LEU A 261 -6.41 19.88 5.64
C LEU A 261 -6.66 20.03 4.14
N GLY A 262 -6.01 21.00 3.48
CA GLY A 262 -6.12 21.19 2.04
C GLY A 262 -5.67 19.96 1.25
N GLY A 263 -4.54 19.37 1.65
CA GLY A 263 -4.03 18.13 1.08
C GLY A 263 -5.02 16.97 1.23
N LEU A 264 -5.51 16.75 2.45
CA LEU A 264 -6.47 15.70 2.79
C LEU A 264 -7.76 15.80 1.96
N LEU A 265 -8.32 17.01 1.84
CA LEU A 265 -9.53 17.25 1.07
C LEU A 265 -9.30 17.03 -0.43
N THR A 266 -8.17 17.52 -0.95
CA THR A 266 -7.80 17.35 -2.36
C THR A 266 -7.61 15.87 -2.70
N GLY A 267 -6.90 15.12 -1.85
CA GLY A 267 -6.69 13.70 -2.03
C GLY A 267 -7.97 12.88 -1.93
N SER A 268 -8.85 13.22 -0.98
CA SER A 268 -10.17 12.59 -0.85
C SER A 268 -11.03 12.81 -2.10
N LEU A 269 -11.05 14.04 -2.62
CA LEU A 269 -11.77 14.36 -3.87
C LEU A 269 -11.21 13.56 -5.05
N LEU A 270 -9.88 13.53 -5.23
CA LEU A 270 -9.24 12.75 -6.29
C LEU A 270 -9.48 11.25 -6.14
N GLY A 271 -9.54 10.73 -4.91
CA GLY A 271 -9.87 9.32 -4.64
C GLY A 271 -11.32 8.98 -4.95
N LEU A 272 -12.27 9.89 -4.67
CA LEU A 272 -13.66 9.75 -5.09
C LEU A 272 -13.79 9.78 -6.62
N LEU A 273 -13.10 10.70 -7.30
CA LEU A 273 -13.05 10.75 -8.76
C LEU A 273 -12.47 9.45 -9.33
N TYR A 274 -11.36 8.97 -8.78
CA TYR A 274 -10.78 7.67 -9.17
C TYR A 274 -11.83 6.56 -9.09
N ALA A 275 -12.56 6.49 -7.97
CA ALA A 275 -13.60 5.49 -7.75
C ALA A 275 -14.75 5.55 -8.78
N LEU A 276 -15.09 6.73 -9.28
CA LEU A 276 -16.12 6.91 -10.31
C LEU A 276 -15.68 6.37 -11.68
N PHE A 277 -14.38 6.45 -12.00
CA PHE A 277 -13.85 6.05 -13.30
C PHE A 277 -13.28 4.62 -13.32
N THR A 278 -13.06 4.01 -12.16
CA THR A 278 -12.67 2.59 -12.07
C THR A 278 -13.88 1.69 -11.93
N ARG A 279 -13.99 0.67 -12.80
CA ARG A 279 -14.97 -0.41 -12.63
C ARG A 279 -14.69 -1.12 -11.31
N LYS A 280 -15.72 -1.29 -10.47
CA LYS A 280 -15.59 -2.04 -9.23
C LYS A 280 -15.06 -3.44 -9.54
N PRO A 281 -13.96 -3.89 -8.91
CA PRO A 281 -13.51 -5.27 -9.06
C PRO A 281 -14.60 -6.24 -8.58
N ALA A 282 -14.71 -7.38 -9.25
CA ALA A 282 -15.66 -8.42 -8.83
C ALA A 282 -15.38 -8.81 -7.37
N PRO A 283 -16.41 -9.08 -6.54
CA PRO A 283 -16.19 -9.46 -5.15
C PRO A 283 -15.33 -10.74 -5.11
N VAL A 284 -14.19 -10.65 -4.42
CA VAL A 284 -13.39 -11.83 -4.06
C VAL A 284 -14.24 -12.61 -3.06
N LYS A 285 -14.71 -13.79 -3.49
CA LYS A 285 -15.48 -14.72 -2.65
C LYS A 285 -14.61 -15.35 -1.58
#